data_AF-A0A4Y2MXC1-F1
#
_entry.id   AF-A0A4Y2MXC1-F1
#
_cell.length_a   1.000
_cell.length_b   1.000
_cell.length_c   1.000
_cell.angle_alpha   90.00
_cell.angle_beta   90.00
_cell.angle_gamma   90.00
#
_symmetry.space_group_name_H-M   'P 1'
#
loop_
_entity.id
_entity.type
_entity.pdbx_description
1 polymer ?
#
loop_
_entity_poly.entity_id
_entity_poly.type
_entity_poly.pdbx_seq_one_letter_code
_entity_poly.pdbx_strand_id
1 'polypeptide(L)'
;MMKLKHPSTCCVIGPTQAGKLYLVRQMINNNAYETPLQRIKCCYNYSPPPFINKDCKNIEFVSGLPENYEDDDLLIIDDNMLFLDEKVADLLTIISHHCRVSCIPILQNLYFQNKYLRTISLNTHYMILFKSARDMNQRNCLGRQLYPSTWKFFSRNL
;
A
#
# COMPACT_ATOMS: atom_id res chain seq x y z
N MET A 1 1.16 1.41 19.56
CA MET A 1 1.04 0.63 18.30
C MET A 1 0.29 1.49 17.29
N MET A 2 0.71 1.53 16.03
CA MET A 2 0.00 2.30 15.00
C MET A 2 -1.41 1.71 14.85
N LYS A 3 -2.43 2.57 14.85
CA LYS A 3 -3.83 2.20 14.62
C LYS A 3 -4.33 2.94 13.37
N LEU A 4 -4.48 2.22 12.27
CA LEU A 4 -5.01 2.73 11.01
C LEU A 4 -6.53 2.77 11.08
N LYS A 5 -7.13 3.81 10.50
CA LYS A 5 -8.59 3.90 10.36
C LYS A 5 -9.09 2.96 9.26
N HIS A 6 -10.32 2.50 9.40
CA HIS A 6 -11.03 1.77 8.36
C HIS A 6 -12.33 2.52 8.00
N PRO A 7 -12.64 2.75 6.70
CA PRO A 7 -11.78 2.48 5.55
C PRO A 7 -10.59 3.46 5.47
N SER A 8 -9.46 3.02 4.94
CA SER A 8 -8.34 3.90 4.56
C SER A 8 -7.44 3.29 3.50
N THR A 9 -6.67 4.15 2.83
CA THR A 9 -5.64 3.75 1.88
C THR A 9 -4.24 3.94 2.49
N CYS A 10 -3.42 2.90 2.41
CA CYS A 10 -2.08 2.89 2.98
C CYS A 10 -1.05 2.38 1.97
N CYS A 11 -0.33 3.29 1.32
CA CYS A 11 0.75 2.94 0.40
C CYS A 11 1.96 2.39 1.14
N VAL A 12 2.40 1.17 0.78
CA VAL A 12 3.61 0.54 1.33
C VAL A 12 4.67 0.49 0.23
N ILE A 13 5.73 1.29 0.36
CA ILE A 13 6.68 1.57 -0.72
C ILE A 13 8.10 1.16 -0.34
N GLY A 14 8.82 0.57 -1.29
CA GLY A 14 10.23 0.19 -1.12
C GLY A 14 10.71 -0.82 -2.15
N PRO A 15 12.04 -1.04 -2.28
CA PRO A 15 12.57 -1.94 -3.29
C PRO A 15 12.10 -3.40 -3.12
N THR A 16 12.26 -4.20 -4.16
CA THR A 16 12.04 -5.65 -4.10
C THR A 16 12.84 -6.24 -2.92
N GLN A 17 12.24 -7.21 -2.22
CA GLN A 17 12.81 -7.85 -1.01
C GLN A 17 13.06 -6.92 0.20
N ALA A 18 12.54 -5.69 0.21
CA ALA A 18 12.67 -4.79 1.38
C ALA A 18 11.87 -5.21 2.62
N GLY A 19 11.05 -6.27 2.55
CA GLY A 19 10.19 -6.71 3.66
C GLY A 19 8.78 -6.09 3.69
N LYS A 20 8.34 -5.47 2.59
CA LYS A 20 7.00 -4.84 2.47
C LYS A 20 5.85 -5.78 2.83
N LEU A 21 5.76 -6.94 2.15
CA LEU A 21 4.72 -7.92 2.42
C LEU A 21 4.80 -8.49 3.83
N TYR A 22 6.02 -8.67 4.35
CA TYR A 22 6.21 -9.12 5.73
C TYR A 22 5.62 -8.11 6.72
N LEU A 23 5.82 -6.81 6.49
CA LEU A 23 5.18 -5.79 7.32
C LEU A 23 3.65 -5.81 7.20
N VAL A 24 3.10 -5.90 5.99
CA VAL A 24 1.64 -5.97 5.79
C VAL A 24 1.05 -7.18 6.54
N ARG A 25 1.73 -8.33 6.48
CA ARG A 25 1.38 -9.53 7.24
C ARG A 25 1.39 -9.27 8.76
N GLN A 26 2.41 -8.60 9.27
CA GLN A 26 2.48 -8.21 10.68
C GLN A 26 1.38 -7.22 11.07
N MET A 27 1.03 -6.29 10.19
CA MET A 27 -0.06 -5.34 10.43
C MET A 27 -1.40 -6.06 10.59
N ILE A 28 -1.67 -7.05 9.74
CA ILE A 28 -2.88 -7.87 9.82
C ILE A 28 -2.88 -8.71 11.10
N ASN A 29 -1.81 -9.47 11.36
CA ASN A 29 -1.74 -10.36 12.52
C ASN A 29 -1.80 -9.63 13.87
N ASN A 30 -1.33 -8.38 13.92
CA ASN A 30 -1.35 -7.57 15.13
C ASN A 30 -2.56 -6.62 15.21
N ASN A 31 -3.57 -6.74 14.35
CA ASN A 31 -4.73 -5.85 14.31
C ASN A 31 -4.34 -4.37 14.27
N ALA A 32 -3.50 -4.00 13.29
CA ALA A 32 -3.04 -2.62 13.12
C ALA A 32 -4.17 -1.66 12.71
N TYR A 33 -5.37 -2.14 12.41
CA TYR A 33 -6.56 -1.32 12.16
C TYR A 33 -7.39 -1.14 13.45
N GLU A 34 -8.04 0.01 13.58
CA GLU A 34 -8.93 0.32 14.73
C GLU A 34 -10.10 -0.66 14.84
N THR A 35 -10.59 -1.15 13.70
CA THR A 35 -11.63 -2.17 13.59
C THR A 35 -11.01 -3.50 13.15
N PRO A 36 -11.43 -4.64 13.73
CA PRO A 36 -11.02 -5.95 13.24
C PRO A 36 -11.41 -6.15 11.77
N LEU A 37 -10.47 -6.58 10.95
CA LEU A 37 -10.70 -6.92 9.54
C LEU A 37 -10.94 -8.44 9.45
N GLN A 38 -12.00 -8.85 8.75
CA GLN A 38 -12.39 -10.25 8.60
C GLN A 38 -12.20 -10.75 7.17
N ARG A 39 -12.59 -9.93 6.19
CA ARG A 39 -12.58 -10.28 4.76
C ARG A 39 -11.43 -9.55 4.08
N ILE A 40 -10.32 -10.27 3.94
CA ILE A 40 -9.06 -9.74 3.40
C ILE A 40 -8.77 -10.45 2.08
N LYS A 41 -8.58 -9.68 1.02
CA LYS A 41 -8.14 -10.19 -0.28
C LYS A 41 -6.74 -9.70 -0.61
N CYS A 42 -5.92 -10.61 -1.14
CA CYS A 42 -4.63 -10.30 -1.73
C CYS A 42 -4.74 -10.46 -3.25
N CYS A 43 -4.78 -9.32 -3.93
CA CYS A 43 -4.81 -9.19 -5.38
C CYS A 43 -3.40 -9.34 -5.96
N TYR A 44 -3.24 -10.21 -6.96
CA TYR A 44 -1.97 -10.46 -7.67
C TYR A 44 -2.24 -10.74 -9.16
N ASN A 45 -1.24 -10.62 -10.04
CA ASN A 45 -1.43 -10.84 -11.48
C ASN A 45 -0.63 -12.02 -12.04
N TYR A 46 0.52 -12.35 -11.45
CA TYR A 46 1.40 -13.42 -11.91
C TYR A 46 1.31 -14.63 -11.00
N SER A 47 1.56 -14.45 -9.70
CA SER A 47 1.52 -15.56 -8.74
C SER A 47 1.15 -15.08 -7.33
N PRO A 48 0.39 -15.87 -6.55
CA PRO A 48 0.12 -15.56 -5.16
C PRO A 48 1.43 -15.34 -4.38
N PRO A 49 1.54 -14.28 -3.58
CA PRO A 49 2.75 -14.05 -2.82
C PRO A 49 2.95 -15.12 -1.73
N PRO A 50 4.05 -15.89 -1.77
CA PRO A 50 4.21 -17.09 -0.96
C PRO A 50 4.34 -16.79 0.55
N PHE A 51 4.76 -15.58 0.91
CA PHE A 51 5.00 -15.18 2.30
C PHE A 51 3.74 -14.81 3.08
N ILE A 52 2.63 -14.49 2.40
CA ILE A 52 1.36 -14.16 3.06
C ILE A 52 0.59 -15.45 3.40
N ASN A 53 0.72 -16.49 2.57
CA ASN A 53 -0.10 -17.70 2.64
C ASN A 53 0.19 -18.59 3.87
N LYS A 54 1.43 -18.61 4.39
CA LYS A 54 1.82 -19.60 5.42
C LYS A 54 1.22 -19.38 6.81
N ASP A 55 0.90 -18.14 7.18
CA ASP A 55 0.58 -17.79 8.58
C ASP A 55 -0.71 -16.96 8.75
N CYS A 56 -1.31 -16.47 7.67
CA CYS A 56 -2.54 -15.68 7.72
C CYS A 56 -3.73 -16.54 7.29
N LYS A 57 -4.51 -17.01 8.26
CA LYS A 57 -5.62 -17.95 8.02
C LYS A 57 -6.83 -17.37 7.27
N ASN A 58 -6.92 -16.05 7.12
CA ASN A 58 -8.10 -15.34 6.58
C ASN A 58 -7.77 -14.42 5.39
N ILE A 59 -6.84 -14.82 4.51
CA ILE A 59 -6.55 -14.05 3.29
C ILE A 59 -6.92 -14.88 2.07
N GLU A 60 -7.88 -14.36 1.30
CA GLU A 60 -8.25 -14.90 0.00
C GLU A 60 -7.30 -14.35 -1.07
N PHE A 61 -6.76 -15.21 -1.92
CA PHE A 61 -5.88 -14.80 -3.02
C PHE A 61 -6.69 -14.67 -4.30
N VAL A 62 -6.69 -13.48 -4.90
CA VAL A 62 -7.49 -13.16 -6.08
C VAL A 62 -6.57 -12.73 -7.23
N SER A 63 -6.77 -13.33 -8.40
CA SER A 63 -6.09 -12.88 -9.62
C SER A 63 -6.73 -11.60 -10.14
N GLY A 64 -5.96 -10.52 -10.26
CA GLY A 64 -6.45 -9.19 -10.60
C GLY A 64 -7.20 -8.52 -9.44
N LEU A 65 -8.12 -7.62 -9.78
CA LEU A 65 -9.05 -7.00 -8.82
C LEU A 65 -10.36 -7.81 -8.77
N PRO A 66 -11.01 -7.89 -7.60
CA PRO A 66 -12.34 -8.48 -7.51
C PRO A 66 -13.36 -7.67 -8.31
N GLU A 67 -14.44 -8.33 -8.75
CA GLU A 67 -15.52 -7.67 -9.51
C GLU A 67 -16.32 -6.68 -8.65
N ASN A 68 -16.45 -6.97 -7.35
CA ASN A 68 -17.16 -6.15 -6.36
C ASN A 68 -16.33 -6.03 -5.08
N TYR A 69 -16.53 -4.92 -4.35
CA TYR A 69 -15.72 -4.57 -3.16
C TYR A 69 -16.53 -4.40 -1.86
N GLU A 70 -17.86 -4.39 -1.92
CA GLU A 70 -18.74 -4.01 -0.79
C GLU A 70 -18.64 -4.95 0.42
N ASP A 71 -18.23 -6.19 0.18
CA ASP A 71 -18.03 -7.20 1.21
C ASP A 71 -16.57 -7.33 1.66
N ASP A 72 -15.64 -6.54 1.13
CA ASP A 72 -14.23 -6.65 1.48
C ASP A 72 -13.83 -5.59 2.52
N ASP A 73 -13.12 -6.01 3.56
CA ASP A 73 -12.65 -5.08 4.58
C ASP A 73 -11.28 -4.51 4.20
N LEU A 74 -10.44 -5.32 3.53
CA LEU A 74 -9.10 -4.95 3.09
C LEU A 74 -8.70 -5.62 1.76
N LEU A 75 -8.22 -4.81 0.83
CA LEU A 75 -7.55 -5.24 -0.40
C LEU A 75 -6.05 -4.95 -0.32
N ILE A 76 -5.23 -5.98 -0.44
CA ILE A 76 -3.79 -5.88 -0.63
C ILE A 76 -3.54 -5.98 -2.12
N ILE A 77 -3.00 -4.92 -2.73
CA ILE A 77 -2.74 -4.86 -4.16
C ILE A 77 -1.24 -5.03 -4.36
N ASP A 78 -0.82 -6.24 -4.74
CA ASP A 78 0.57 -6.59 -4.99
C ASP A 78 0.79 -6.89 -6.48
N ASP A 79 2.06 -7.06 -6.87
CA ASP A 79 2.45 -7.71 -8.13
C ASP A 79 2.51 -6.83 -9.39
N ASN A 80 3.02 -5.59 -9.20
CA ASN A 80 3.78 -4.74 -10.15
C ASN A 80 3.14 -3.39 -10.47
N MET A 81 3.95 -2.33 -10.37
CA MET A 81 3.58 -0.93 -10.70
C MET A 81 3.13 -0.73 -12.14
N LEU A 82 3.53 -1.61 -13.06
CA LEU A 82 3.08 -1.58 -14.45
C LEU A 82 1.56 -1.78 -14.59
N PHE A 83 0.91 -2.39 -13.58
CA PHE A 83 -0.53 -2.64 -13.58
C PHE A 83 -1.34 -1.61 -12.80
N LEU A 84 -0.72 -0.49 -12.39
CA LEU A 84 -1.47 0.66 -11.90
C LEU A 84 -2.21 1.30 -13.08
N ASP A 85 -3.45 0.88 -13.29
CA ASP A 85 -4.35 1.40 -14.31
C ASP A 85 -5.39 2.36 -13.70
N GLU A 86 -6.35 2.76 -14.52
CA GLU A 86 -7.46 3.62 -14.11
C GLU A 86 -8.32 2.98 -13.02
N LYS A 87 -8.57 1.66 -13.10
CA LYS A 87 -9.40 0.96 -12.11
C LYS A 87 -8.75 0.97 -10.74
N VAL A 88 -7.44 0.73 -10.67
CA VAL A 88 -6.70 0.80 -9.40
C VAL A 88 -6.67 2.24 -8.87
N ALA A 89 -6.54 3.24 -9.75
CA ALA A 89 -6.60 4.64 -9.34
C ALA A 89 -7.96 5.02 -8.75
N ASP A 90 -9.06 4.67 -9.42
CA ASP A 90 -10.42 4.90 -8.96
C ASP A 90 -10.69 4.16 -7.64
N LEU A 91 -10.17 2.94 -7.51
CA LEU A 91 -10.24 2.18 -6.27
C LEU A 91 -9.61 2.94 -5.09
N LEU A 92 -8.39 3.41 -5.30
CA LEU A 92 -7.59 4.08 -4.27
C LEU A 92 -8.00 5.52 -3.99
N THR A 93 -8.87 6.12 -4.79
CA THR A 93 -9.25 7.54 -4.65
C THR A 93 -10.74 7.76 -4.38
N ILE A 94 -11.61 6.92 -4.93
CA ILE A 94 -13.07 7.09 -4.88
C ILE A 94 -13.71 5.86 -4.24
N ILE A 95 -13.52 4.69 -4.84
CA ILE A 95 -14.33 3.50 -4.51
C ILE A 95 -14.06 3.01 -3.10
N SER A 96 -12.82 3.06 -2.60
CA SER A 96 -12.48 2.64 -1.23
C SER A 96 -13.36 3.30 -0.16
N HIS A 97 -13.70 4.58 -0.34
CA HIS A 97 -14.58 5.30 0.56
C HIS A 97 -16.05 4.89 0.43
N HIS A 98 -16.53 4.72 -0.80
CA HIS A 98 -17.92 4.37 -1.09
C HIS A 98 -18.25 2.93 -0.67
N CYS A 99 -17.38 1.98 -0.99
CA CYS A 99 -17.55 0.57 -0.64
C CYS A 99 -17.06 0.24 0.78
N ARG A 100 -16.57 1.23 1.54
CA ARG A 100 -16.01 1.05 2.89
C ARG A 100 -14.91 -0.02 2.95
N VAL A 101 -14.04 -0.07 1.95
CA VAL A 101 -12.92 -1.02 1.88
C VAL A 101 -11.59 -0.31 2.11
N SER A 102 -10.70 -0.90 2.91
CA SER A 102 -9.32 -0.42 3.03
C SER A 102 -8.46 -0.96 1.91
N CYS A 103 -7.44 -0.21 1.49
CA CYS A 103 -6.54 -0.66 0.43
C CYS A 103 -5.07 -0.45 0.79
N ILE A 104 -4.24 -1.47 0.55
CA ILE A 104 -2.79 -1.42 0.71
C ILE A 104 -2.15 -1.72 -0.65
N PRO A 105 -1.85 -0.71 -1.47
CA PRO A 105 -1.02 -0.90 -2.65
C PRO A 105 0.46 -1.06 -2.25
N ILE A 106 1.08 -2.12 -2.75
CA ILE A 106 2.48 -2.44 -2.54
C ILE A 106 3.30 -1.95 -3.73
N LEU A 107 4.21 -1.04 -3.46
CA LEU A 107 4.87 -0.22 -4.46
C LEU A 107 6.40 -0.38 -4.39
N GLN A 108 7.08 -0.45 -5.54
CA GLN A 108 8.54 -0.54 -5.60
C GLN A 108 9.22 0.84 -5.53
N ASN A 109 8.59 1.86 -6.11
CA ASN A 109 9.11 3.21 -6.31
C ASN A 109 7.97 4.27 -6.27
N LEU A 110 8.04 5.22 -5.33
CA LEU A 110 7.06 6.31 -5.18
C LEU A 110 6.88 7.20 -6.42
N TYR A 111 7.92 7.32 -7.26
CA TYR A 111 7.95 8.16 -8.46
C TYR A 111 8.13 7.35 -9.74
N PHE A 112 7.63 6.11 -9.74
CA PHE A 112 7.56 5.32 -10.97
C PHE A 112 6.79 6.07 -12.05
N GLN A 113 7.23 5.97 -13.31
CA GLN A 113 6.64 6.69 -14.44
C GLN A 113 5.28 6.10 -14.83
N ASN A 114 4.27 6.40 -14.03
CA ASN A 114 2.89 6.02 -14.26
C ASN A 114 1.99 7.24 -13.99
N LYS A 115 1.10 7.56 -14.93
CA LYS A 115 0.25 8.76 -14.89
C LYS A 115 -0.71 8.80 -13.69
N TYR A 116 -1.06 7.64 -13.12
CA TYR A 116 -1.98 7.53 -11.99
C TYR A 116 -1.28 7.63 -10.63
N LEU A 117 0.01 7.31 -10.56
CA LEU A 117 0.73 7.18 -9.30
C LEU A 117 0.79 8.49 -8.51
N ARG A 118 0.88 9.63 -9.20
CA ARG A 118 0.83 10.96 -8.55
C ARG A 118 -0.51 11.16 -7.85
N THR A 119 -1.61 10.86 -8.51
CA THR A 119 -2.97 10.99 -7.96
C THR A 119 -3.16 10.05 -6.78
N ILE A 120 -2.76 8.78 -6.92
CA ILE A 120 -2.80 7.78 -5.85
C ILE A 120 -2.00 8.26 -4.64
N SER A 121 -0.76 8.73 -4.85
CA SER A 121 0.11 9.16 -3.77
C SER A 121 -0.43 10.38 -3.01
N LEU A 122 -1.10 11.31 -3.69
CA LEU A 122 -1.68 12.50 -3.07
C LEU A 122 -2.97 12.19 -2.29
N ASN A 123 -3.72 11.16 -2.70
CA ASN A 123 -4.96 10.75 -2.04
C ASN A 123 -4.76 9.64 -0.99
N THR A 124 -3.53 9.17 -0.79
CA THR A 124 -3.27 8.12 0.20
C THR A 124 -3.34 8.69 1.62
N HIS A 125 -3.99 7.96 2.53
CA HIS A 125 -4.13 8.40 3.93
C HIS A 125 -2.86 8.15 4.73
N TYR A 126 -2.19 7.03 4.44
CA TYR A 126 -0.98 6.60 5.13
C TYR A 126 0.08 6.21 4.12
N MET A 127 1.33 6.56 4.43
CA MET A 127 2.48 6.19 3.62
C MET A 127 3.55 5.55 4.49
N ILE A 128 3.92 4.31 4.16
CA ILE A 128 5.00 3.59 4.81
C ILE A 128 6.14 3.44 3.81
N LEU A 129 7.28 4.04 4.14
CA LEU A 129 8.46 4.07 3.29
C LEU A 129 9.55 3.18 3.87
N PHE A 130 9.98 2.20 3.09
CA PHE A 130 11.15 1.40 3.40
C PHE A 130 12.42 2.09 2.91
N LYS A 131 13.49 1.97 3.68
CA LYS A 131 14.80 2.49 3.32
C LYS A 131 15.30 1.83 2.03
N SER A 132 15.69 2.65 1.06
CA SER A 132 16.41 2.24 -0.13
C SER A 132 17.76 2.93 -0.17
N ALA A 133 18.85 2.16 -0.18
CA ALA A 133 20.21 2.71 -0.22
C ALA A 133 20.53 3.40 -1.56
N ARG A 134 19.88 2.98 -2.67
CA ARG A 134 20.08 3.57 -4.00
C ARG A 134 19.24 4.80 -4.28
N ASP A 135 18.16 5.03 -3.51
CA ASP A 135 17.15 6.04 -3.86
C ASP A 135 17.03 7.19 -2.86
N MET A 136 18.17 7.83 -2.57
CA MET A 136 18.21 9.05 -1.76
C MET A 136 17.40 10.19 -2.40
N ASN A 137 17.31 10.22 -3.73
CA ASN A 137 16.59 11.26 -4.47
C ASN A 137 15.09 11.20 -4.21
N GLN A 138 14.49 10.01 -4.20
CA GLN A 138 13.08 9.85 -3.86
C GLN A 138 12.78 10.37 -2.44
N ARG A 139 13.62 10.03 -1.47
CA ARG A 139 13.49 10.51 -0.09
C ARG A 139 13.65 12.02 0.03
N ASN A 140 14.63 12.59 -0.67
CA ASN A 140 14.87 14.03 -0.67
C ASN A 140 13.73 14.79 -1.36
N CYS A 141 13.21 14.27 -2.46
CA CYS A 141 12.06 14.83 -3.18
C CYS A 141 10.82 14.86 -2.28
N LEU A 142 10.49 13.72 -1.67
CA LEU A 142 9.35 13.65 -0.75
C LEU A 142 9.57 14.53 0.48
N GLY A 143 10.79 14.51 1.05
CA GLY A 143 11.13 15.36 2.19
C GLY A 143 10.93 16.84 1.88
N ARG A 144 11.25 17.30 0.66
CA ARG A 144 10.99 18.68 0.22
C ARG A 144 9.50 18.96 0.02
N GLN A 145 8.71 17.97 -0.41
CA GLN A 145 7.26 18.09 -0.54
C GLN A 145 6.56 18.17 0.81
N LEU A 146 6.99 17.36 1.79
CA LEU A 146 6.41 17.31 3.13
C LEU A 146 6.92 18.44 4.05
N TYR A 147 8.21 18.79 3.93
CA TYR A 147 8.89 19.74 4.81
C TYR A 147 9.78 20.70 4.00
N PRO A 148 9.20 21.65 3.25
CA PRO A 148 9.94 22.51 2.31
C PRO A 148 11.16 23.21 2.93
N SER A 149 11.06 23.65 4.19
CA SER A 149 12.10 24.39 4.91
C SER A 149 13.05 23.51 5.76
N THR A 150 12.68 22.26 6.07
CA THR A 150 13.43 21.40 7.02
C THR A 150 13.71 19.98 6.50
N TRP A 151 13.52 19.72 5.21
CA TRP A 151 13.64 18.39 4.58
C TRP A 151 14.94 17.62 4.87
N LYS A 152 16.06 18.31 5.15
CA LYS A 152 17.34 17.69 5.53
C LYS A 152 17.25 16.89 6.85
N PHE A 153 16.33 17.23 7.74
CA PHE A 153 16.06 16.48 8.97
C PHE A 153 15.31 15.18 8.67
N PHE A 154 14.32 15.23 7.77
CA PHE A 154 13.58 14.06 7.27
C PHE A 154 14.50 13.08 6.55
N SER A 155 15.43 13.57 5.71
CA SER A 155 16.38 12.74 4.96
C SER A 155 17.51 12.12 5.78
N ARG A 156 17.68 12.46 7.06
CA ARG A 156 18.72 11.87 7.93
C ARG A 156 18.21 10.71 8.79
N ASN A 157 16.90 10.64 9.01
CA ASN A 157 16.29 9.71 9.97
C ASN A 157 15.50 8.55 9.32
N LEU A 158 15.44 8.51 7.99
CA LEU A 158 14.96 7.39 7.16
C LEU A 158 16.14 6.68 6.47
#